data_AF-A0A528D782-F1
#
_entry.id   AF-A0A528D782-F1
#
_cell.length_a   1.000
_cell.length_b   1.000
_cell.length_c   1.000
_cell.angle_alpha   90.00
_cell.angle_beta   90.00
_cell.angle_gamma   90.00
#
_symmetry.space_group_name_H-M   'P 1'
#
loop_
_entity.id
_entity.type
_entity.pdbx_description
1 polymer ?
#
loop_
_entity_poly.entity_id
_entity_poly.type
_entity_poly.pdbx_seq_one_letter_code
_entity_poly.pdbx_strand_id
1 'polypeptide(L)' 'RAIGPRIAPTVNLILPSIPLDVVGFGCTSATMTLGEEAVFAEIRKARPGVACTTPVTGALAAFRALGAKGIGLLTPYAPC' A
#
# COMPACT_ATOMS: atom_id res chain seq x y z
N ARG A 1 -13.79 6.30 3.60
CA ARG A 1 -13.10 7.24 2.68
C ARG A 1 -12.13 8.24 3.35
N ALA A 2 -12.13 8.39 4.69
CA ALA A 2 -11.39 9.48 5.36
C ALA A 2 -9.83 9.42 5.26
N ILE A 3 -9.23 8.27 4.98
CA ILE A 3 -7.76 8.14 5.05
C ILE A 3 -7.02 8.58 3.78
N GLY A 4 -7.62 8.47 2.59
CA GLY A 4 -6.96 8.79 1.31
C GLY A 4 -6.29 10.18 1.30
N PRO A 5 -7.04 11.26 1.59
CA PRO A 5 -6.50 12.62 1.64
C PRO A 5 -5.42 12.84 2.72
N ARG A 6 -5.30 11.93 3.70
CA ARG A 6 -4.30 12.01 4.77
C ARG A 6 -2.99 11.31 4.42
N ILE A 7 -2.92 10.56 3.33
CA ILE A 7 -1.71 9.79 2.95
C ILE A 7 -0.56 10.75 2.62
N ALA A 8 -0.73 11.63 1.64
CA ALA A 8 0.30 12.59 1.23
C ALA A 8 0.87 13.43 2.39
N PRO A 9 0.06 14.11 3.23
CA PRO A 9 0.61 14.90 4.33
C PRO A 9 1.34 14.04 5.38
N THR A 10 0.92 12.78 5.58
CA THR A 10 1.61 11.87 6.51
C THR A 10 2.97 11.42 5.95
N VAL A 11 3.05 11.14 4.64
CA VAL A 11 4.31 10.74 3.98
C VAL A 11 5.36 11.86 4.08
N ASN A 12 4.96 13.13 4.05
CA ASN A 12 5.89 14.26 4.24
C ASN A 12 6.52 14.31 5.64
N LEU A 13 5.92 13.67 6.64
CA LEU A 13 6.48 13.60 8.00
C LEU A 13 7.58 12.55 8.13
N ILE A 14 7.66 11.60 7.20
CA ILE A 14 8.65 10.52 7.23
C ILE A 14 9.97 11.06 6.69
N LEU A 15 11.00 11.16 7.56
CA LEU A 15 12.36 11.61 7.24
C LEU A 15 12.36 12.88 6.36
N PRO A 16 11.92 14.02 6.90
CA PRO A 16 11.87 15.26 6.13
C PRO A 16 13.27 15.62 5.62
N SER A 17 13.34 16.13 4.38
CA SER A 17 14.58 16.51 3.69
C SER A 17 15.55 15.39 3.33
N ILE A 18 15.23 14.14 3.66
CA ILE A 18 16.02 12.97 3.25
C ILE A 18 15.27 12.26 2.11
N PRO A 19 15.97 11.84 1.03
CA PRO A 19 15.37 11.03 0.00
C PRO A 19 15.00 9.65 0.55
N LEU A 20 13.81 9.16 0.19
CA LEU A 20 13.36 7.80 0.47
C LEU A 20 13.43 7.00 -0.82
N ASP A 21 14.00 5.81 -0.76
CA ASP A 21 14.00 4.89 -1.91
C ASP A 21 12.62 4.25 -2.11
N VAL A 22 11.97 3.88 -1.00
CA VAL A 22 10.69 3.15 -0.99
C VAL A 22 9.79 3.67 0.13
N VAL A 23 8.48 3.77 -0.16
CA VAL A 23 7.43 4.02 0.85
C VAL A 23 6.44 2.86 0.87
N GLY A 24 6.29 2.23 2.03
CA GLY A 24 5.29 1.19 2.27
C GLY A 24 4.01 1.75 2.90
N PHE A 25 2.85 1.47 2.31
CA PHE A 25 1.57 1.75 2.96
C PHE A 25 1.03 0.48 3.63
N GLY A 26 1.19 0.40 4.95
CA GLY A 26 0.98 -0.81 5.75
C GLY A 26 -0.48 -1.23 6.00
N CYS A 27 -1.48 -0.62 5.36
CA CYS A 27 -2.88 -0.91 5.63
C CYS A 27 -3.54 -1.71 4.50
N THR A 28 -3.75 -3.02 4.70
CA THR A 28 -4.38 -3.91 3.72
C THR A 28 -5.82 -3.50 3.39
N SER A 29 -6.63 -3.19 4.40
CA SER A 29 -8.06 -2.88 4.22
C SER A 29 -8.28 -1.54 3.50
N ALA A 30 -7.50 -0.51 3.85
CA ALA A 30 -7.55 0.76 3.14
C ALA A 30 -7.02 0.61 1.70
N THR A 31 -5.97 -0.19 1.48
CA THR A 31 -5.47 -0.49 0.13
C THR A 31 -6.54 -1.17 -0.72
N MET A 32 -7.22 -2.20 -0.18
CA MET A 32 -8.29 -2.90 -0.87
C MET A 32 -9.51 -2.00 -1.16
N THR A 33 -9.81 -1.06 -0.26
CA THR A 33 -10.96 -0.15 -0.41
C THR A 33 -10.68 1.02 -1.36
N LEU A 34 -9.45 1.56 -1.34
CA LEU A 34 -9.07 2.72 -2.16
C LEU A 34 -8.51 2.32 -3.53
N GLY A 35 -7.98 1.11 -3.64
CA GLY A 35 -7.17 0.68 -4.77
C GLY A 35 -5.68 0.98 -4.54
N GLU A 36 -4.82 0.02 -4.91
CA GLU A 36 -3.37 0.11 -4.72
C GLU A 36 -2.76 1.29 -5.50
N GLU A 37 -3.14 1.46 -6.77
CA GLU A 37 -2.67 2.60 -7.57
C GLU A 37 -3.11 3.95 -7.02
N ALA A 38 -4.31 4.04 -6.43
CA ALA A 38 -4.77 5.27 -5.80
C ALA A 38 -3.91 5.60 -4.56
N VAL A 39 -3.60 4.61 -3.73
CA VAL A 39 -2.67 4.77 -2.60
C VAL A 39 -1.30 5.23 -3.09
N PHE A 40 -0.76 4.60 -4.13
CA PHE A 40 0.55 4.96 -4.68
C PHE A 40 0.57 6.36 -5.30
N ALA A 41 -0.51 6.77 -5.96
CA ALA A 41 -0.67 8.13 -6.46
C ALA A 41 -0.63 9.14 -5.31
N GLU A 42 -1.33 8.90 -4.20
CA GLU A 42 -1.29 9.78 -3.03
C GLU A 42 0.12 9.86 -2.41
N ILE A 43 0.83 8.74 -2.31
CA ILE A 43 2.23 8.73 -1.83
C ILE A 43 3.10 9.59 -2.74
N ARG A 44 2.98 9.44 -4.06
CA ARG A 44 3.81 10.15 -5.03
C ARG A 44 3.51 11.63 -5.15
N LYS A 45 2.35 12.10 -4.67
CA LYS A 45 2.11 13.55 -4.48
C LYS A 45 3.08 14.17 -3.46
N ALA A 46 3.44 13.42 -2.43
CA ALA A 46 4.38 13.86 -1.38
C ALA A 46 5.83 13.58 -1.76
N ARG A 47 6.10 12.41 -2.35
CA ARG A 47 7.44 11.97 -2.76
C ARG A 47 7.42 11.53 -4.23
N PRO A 48 7.57 12.46 -5.19
CA PRO A 48 7.54 12.12 -6.61
C PRO A 48 8.57 11.07 -6.99
N GLY A 49 8.18 10.08 -7.79
CA GLY A 49 9.08 9.03 -8.29
C GLY A 49 9.48 7.95 -7.29
N VAL A 50 9.06 8.02 -6.02
CA VAL A 50 9.40 7.00 -5.03
C VAL A 50 8.80 5.64 -5.40
N ALA A 51 9.54 4.56 -5.13
CA ALA A 51 8.98 3.23 -5.22
C ALA A 51 7.93 3.03 -4.11
N CYS A 52 6.88 2.28 -4.41
CA CYS A 52 5.78 2.07 -3.47
C CYS A 52 5.52 0.58 -3.30
N THR A 53 5.08 0.20 -2.10
CA THR A 53 4.61 -1.16 -1.82
C THR A 53 3.49 -1.16 -0.79
N THR A 54 2.69 -2.21 -0.75
CA THR A 54 1.70 -2.48 0.29
C THR A 54 1.79 -3.95 0.73
N PRO A 55 1.16 -4.35 1.84
CA PRO A 55 0.99 -5.76 2.17
C PRO A 55 0.34 -6.57 1.05
N VAL A 56 -0.51 -5.95 0.22
CA VAL A 56 -1.15 -6.59 -0.95
C VAL A 56 -0.11 -6.87 -2.02
N THR A 57 0.73 -5.88 -2.37
CA THR A 57 1.86 -6.05 -3.29
C THR A 57 2.76 -7.20 -2.84
N GLY A 58 3.12 -7.21 -1.54
CA GLY A 58 3.97 -8.24 -0.94
C GLY A 58 3.34 -9.63 -1.00
N ALA A 59 2.05 -9.76 -0.65
CA ALA A 59 1.34 -11.03 -0.71
C ALA A 59 1.28 -11.59 -2.14
N LEU A 60 0.95 -10.75 -3.13
CA LEU A 60 0.91 -11.15 -4.53
C LEU A 60 2.29 -11.58 -5.05
N ALA A 61 3.34 -10.86 -4.68
CA ALA A 61 4.72 -11.25 -5.02
C ALA A 61 5.09 -12.60 -4.39
N ALA A 62 4.73 -12.81 -3.12
CA ALA A 62 4.99 -14.07 -2.42
C ALA A 62 4.22 -15.25 -3.06
N PHE A 63 2.94 -15.07 -3.40
CA PHE A 63 2.17 -16.12 -4.07
C PHE A 63 2.79 -16.53 -5.41
N ARG A 64 3.27 -15.56 -6.21
CA ARG A 64 3.98 -15.84 -7.46
C ARG A 64 5.29 -16.58 -7.22
N ALA A 65 6.09 -16.12 -6.27
CA ALA A 65 7.37 -16.73 -5.93
C ALA A 65 7.22 -18.18 -5.43
N LEU A 66 6.13 -18.46 -4.72
CA LEU A 66 5.80 -19.79 -4.19
C LEU A 66 5.03 -20.67 -5.19
N GLY A 67 4.65 -20.14 -6.37
CA GLY A 67 3.82 -20.86 -7.33
C GLY A 67 2.42 -21.22 -6.80
N ALA A 68 1.91 -20.47 -5.81
CA ALA A 68 0.64 -20.75 -5.15
C ALA A 68 -0.54 -20.50 -6.11
N LYS A 69 -1.40 -21.51 -6.29
CA LYS A 69 -2.58 -21.45 -7.16
C LYS A 69 -3.91 -21.49 -6.41
N GLY A 70 -3.96 -22.19 -5.28
CA GLY A 70 -5.11 -22.26 -4.38
C GLY A 70 -4.83 -21.49 -3.10
N ILE A 71 -5.36 -20.26 -3.00
CA ILE A 71 -5.13 -19.38 -1.86
C ILE A 71 -6.40 -19.33 -1.02
N GLY A 72 -6.36 -19.89 0.19
CA GLY A 72 -7.41 -19.70 1.18
C GLY A 72 -7.27 -18.34 1.85
N LEU A 73 -8.32 -17.52 1.82
CA LEU A 73 -8.33 -16.21 2.47
C LEU A 73 -9.02 -16.30 3.83
N LEU A 74 -8.23 -16.22 4.91
CA LEU A 74 -8.74 -16.04 6.26
C LEU A 74 -8.65 -14.56 6.63
N THR A 75 -9.80 -13.96 6.90
CA THR A 75 -9.92 -12.52 7.18
C THR A 75 -10.95 -12.29 8.28
N PRO A 76 -10.78 -11.28 9.16
CA PRO A 76 -11.80 -10.90 10.13
C PRO A 76 -13.00 -10.18 9.49
N TYR A 77 -12.94 -9.90 8.19
CA TYR A 77 -14.01 -9.25 7.44
C TYR A 77 -15.03 -10.27 6.94
N ALA A 78 -16.31 -10.00 7.17
CA ALA A 78 -17.40 -10.81 6.64
C ALA A 78 -17.54 -10.60 5.12
N PRO A 79 -18.02 -11.60 4.37
CA PRO A 79 -18.49 -11.39 3.00
C PRO A 79 -19.56 -10.31 2.98
N CYS A 80 -19.44 -9.36 2.05
CA CYS A 80 -20.49 -8.37 1.79
C CYS A 80 -21.69 -9.02 1.10
#